data_AF-A0A2V6A8I8-F1
#
_entry.id   AF-A0A2V6A8I8-F1
#
_cell.length_a   1.000
_cell.length_b   1.000
_cell.length_c   1.000
_cell.angle_alpha   90.00
_cell.angle_beta   90.00
_cell.angle_gamma   90.00
#
_symmetry.space_group_name_H-M   'P 1'
#
loop_
_entity.id
_entity.type
_entity.pdbx_description
1 polymer ?
#
loop_
_entity_poly.entity_id
_entity_poly.type
_entity_poly.pdbx_seq_one_letter_code
_entity_poly.pdbx_strand_id
1 'polypeptide(L)'
;RLYKEKYKDHERAAEYYAKAATLPEAAPWDRRFSAYELSFCEGREREAYDRLRSLYDEGEKERLPTLIKRLKFLENKLAIPQDQRIPDTLIRR
;
A
#
# COMPACT_ATOMS: atom_id res chain seq x y z
N ARG A 1 6.49 -1.19 -25.01
CA ARG A 1 7.23 -1.96 -23.98
C ARG A 1 7.98 -1.03 -23.00
N LEU A 2 7.46 0.17 -22.69
CA LEU A 2 8.06 1.13 -21.74
C LEU A 2 7.55 0.93 -20.29
N TYR A 3 6.28 0.50 -20.15
CA TYR A 3 5.65 0.31 -18.84
C TYR A 3 6.33 -0.75 -17.95
N LYS A 4 6.78 -1.87 -18.55
CA LYS A 4 7.46 -2.94 -17.79
C LYS A 4 8.78 -2.51 -17.16
N GLU A 5 9.47 -1.51 -17.71
CA GLU A 5 10.71 -0.98 -17.13
C GLU A 5 10.39 -0.02 -15.98
N LYS A 6 9.40 0.86 -16.15
CA LYS A 6 8.88 1.72 -15.07
C LYS A 6 8.39 0.91 -13.86
N TYR A 7 7.72 -0.23 -14.08
CA TYR A 7 7.28 -1.09 -12.98
C TYR A 7 8.41 -1.83 -12.27
N LYS A 8 9.52 -2.10 -12.96
CA LYS A 8 10.72 -2.65 -12.30
C LYS A 8 11.33 -1.68 -11.30
N ASP A 9 11.16 -0.37 -11.50
CA ASP A 9 11.60 0.62 -10.53
C ASP A 9 10.73 0.59 -9.28
N HIS A 10 9.39 0.46 -9.44
CA HIS A 10 8.47 0.31 -8.32
C HIS A 10 8.69 -1.00 -7.55
N GLU A 11 8.88 -2.13 -8.23
CA GLU A 11 9.11 -3.42 -7.57
C GLU A 11 10.41 -3.41 -6.76
N ARG A 12 11.49 -2.90 -7.35
CA ARG A 12 12.77 -2.74 -6.65
C ARG A 12 12.66 -1.77 -5.47
N ALA A 13 12.01 -0.63 -5.66
CA ALA A 13 11.79 0.32 -4.58
C ALA A 13 11.00 -0.31 -3.43
N ALA A 14 9.93 -1.04 -3.73
CA ALA A 14 9.15 -1.76 -2.74
C ALA A 14 10.00 -2.74 -1.92
N GLU A 15 10.89 -3.48 -2.57
CA GLU A 15 11.84 -4.39 -1.91
C GLU A 15 12.88 -3.67 -1.06
N TYR A 16 13.46 -2.58 -1.55
CA TYR A 16 14.45 -1.80 -0.79
C TYR A 16 13.83 -1.20 0.48
N TYR A 17 12.65 -0.58 0.36
CA TYR A 17 11.94 -0.06 1.52
C TYR A 17 11.49 -1.18 2.48
N ALA A 18 11.08 -2.34 1.96
CA ALA A 18 10.74 -3.49 2.80
C ALA A 18 11.95 -3.97 3.61
N LYS A 19 13.14 -4.04 3.00
CA LYS A 19 14.37 -4.43 3.68
C LYS A 19 14.78 -3.37 4.72
N ALA A 20 14.74 -2.09 4.34
CA ALA A 20 15.03 -0.99 5.26
C ALA A 20 14.11 -1.02 6.49
N ALA A 21 12.82 -1.31 6.29
CA ALA A 21 11.82 -1.41 7.37
C ALA A 21 12.11 -2.51 8.42
N THR A 22 13.00 -3.46 8.13
CA THR A 22 13.41 -4.52 9.08
C THR A 22 14.57 -4.11 9.98
N LEU A 23 15.22 -2.98 9.70
CA LEU A 23 16.39 -2.52 10.46
C LEU A 23 15.96 -1.89 11.80
N PRO A 24 16.80 -1.98 12.86
CA PRO A 24 16.51 -1.36 14.16
C PRO A 24 16.33 0.17 14.09
N GLU A 25 16.98 0.81 13.12
CA GLU A 25 16.94 2.25 12.85
C GLU A 25 15.95 2.62 11.73
N ALA A 26 15.10 1.66 11.34
CA ALA A 26 14.13 1.85 10.27
C ALA A 26 13.25 3.07 10.52
N ALA A 27 13.06 3.86 9.47
CA ALA A 27 12.12 4.95 9.58
C ALA A 27 10.69 4.39 9.56
N PRO A 28 9.76 4.91 10.39
CA PRO A 28 8.38 4.43 10.42
C PRO A 28 7.67 4.48 9.06
N TRP A 29 8.09 5.40 8.18
CA TRP A 29 7.53 5.56 6.84
C TRP A 29 8.04 4.54 5.81
N ASP A 30 9.13 3.81 6.06
CA ASP A 30 9.66 2.83 5.10
C ASP A 30 8.64 1.72 4.81
N ARG A 31 7.88 1.28 5.82
CA ARG A 31 6.77 0.34 5.63
C ARG A 31 5.68 0.89 4.70
N ARG A 32 5.35 2.18 4.84
CA ARG A 32 4.35 2.86 4.00
C ARG A 32 4.84 2.95 2.55
N PHE A 33 6.07 3.39 2.34
CA PHE A 33 6.65 3.50 1.01
C PHE A 33 6.73 2.14 0.32
N SER A 34 7.17 1.10 1.04
CA SER A 34 7.15 -0.27 0.50
C SER A 34 5.76 -0.68 -0.02
N ALA A 35 4.71 -0.44 0.78
CA ALA A 35 3.35 -0.79 0.41
C ALA A 35 2.80 0.06 -0.74
N TYR A 36 3.14 1.36 -0.80
CA TYR A 36 2.76 2.23 -1.91
C TYR A 36 3.41 1.81 -3.22
N GLU A 37 4.73 1.60 -3.23
CA GLU A 37 5.47 1.19 -4.42
C GLU A 37 4.94 -0.15 -4.96
N LEU A 38 4.71 -1.11 -4.06
CA LEU A 38 4.15 -2.41 -4.42
C LEU A 38 2.77 -2.29 -5.07
N SER A 39 1.95 -1.33 -4.61
CA SER A 39 0.61 -1.14 -5.16
C SER A 39 0.62 -0.71 -6.63
N PHE A 40 1.72 -0.16 -7.14
CA PHE A 40 1.86 0.19 -8.56
C PHE A 40 2.33 -0.99 -9.42
N CYS A 41 2.77 -2.09 -8.82
CA CYS A 41 3.25 -3.26 -9.55
C CYS A 41 2.07 -4.12 -10.04
N GLU A 42 1.96 -4.30 -11.36
CA GLU A 42 0.95 -5.18 -11.95
C GLU A 42 1.16 -6.64 -11.50
N GLY A 43 0.09 -7.28 -11.01
CA GLY A 43 0.14 -8.65 -10.49
C GLY A 43 0.48 -8.76 -8.99
N ARG A 44 0.83 -7.66 -8.33
CA ARG A 44 1.12 -7.61 -6.87
C ARG A 44 0.04 -6.86 -6.08
N GLU A 45 -1.11 -6.59 -6.68
CA GLU A 45 -2.15 -5.76 -6.08
C GLU A 45 -2.71 -6.34 -4.79
N ARG A 46 -2.87 -7.67 -4.71
CA ARG A 46 -3.34 -8.37 -3.51
C ARG A 46 -2.37 -8.15 -2.35
N GLU A 47 -1.09 -8.39 -2.58
CA GLU A 47 -0.07 -8.21 -1.54
C GLU A 47 0.05 -6.74 -1.11
N ALA A 48 -0.05 -5.81 -2.06
CA ALA A 48 -0.08 -4.39 -1.74
C ALA A 48 -1.29 -4.01 -0.90
N TYR A 49 -2.46 -4.59 -1.19
CA TYR A 49 -3.67 -4.40 -0.39
C TYR A 49 -3.45 -4.90 1.04
N ASP A 50 -2.93 -6.11 1.20
CA ASP A 50 -2.73 -6.72 2.51
C ASP A 50 -1.74 -5.91 3.36
N ARG A 51 -0.63 -5.42 2.77
CA ARG A 51 0.34 -4.54 3.45
C ARG A 51 -0.27 -3.19 3.85
N LEU A 52 -1.02 -2.56 2.95
CA LEU A 52 -1.71 -1.30 3.25
C LEU A 52 -2.81 -1.49 4.30
N ARG A 53 -3.48 -2.65 4.29
CA ARG A 53 -4.53 -2.98 5.25
C ARG A 53 -3.94 -3.20 6.64
N SER A 54 -2.81 -3.90 6.73
CA SER A 54 -2.07 -4.04 7.98
C SER A 54 -1.72 -2.67 8.58
N LEU A 55 -1.21 -1.73 7.75
CA LEU A 55 -0.94 -0.36 8.20
C LEU A 55 -2.21 0.34 8.68
N TYR A 56 -3.31 0.24 7.94
CA TYR A 56 -4.60 0.81 8.35
C TYR A 56 -5.10 0.28 9.70
N ASP A 57 -4.88 -1.01 9.95
CA ASP A 57 -5.27 -1.70 11.18
C ASP A 57 -4.37 -1.34 12.38
N GLU A 58 -3.15 -0.80 12.17
CA GLU A 58 -2.27 -0.25 13.24
C GLU A 58 -2.88 0.99 13.93
N GLY A 59 -3.87 1.64 13.31
CA GLY A 59 -4.70 2.67 13.93
C GLY A 59 -4.60 4.05 13.29
N GLU A 60 -5.17 5.06 13.96
CA GLU A 60 -5.45 6.37 13.35
C GLU A 60 -4.22 7.10 12.79
N LYS A 61 -3.04 6.87 13.38
CA LYS A 61 -1.77 7.47 12.91
C LYS A 61 -1.38 7.03 11.48
N GLU A 62 -1.82 5.84 11.08
CA GLU A 62 -1.55 5.26 9.77
C GLU A 62 -2.70 5.48 8.78
N ARG A 63 -3.88 5.94 9.24
CA ARG A 63 -5.07 6.20 8.42
C ARG A 63 -4.95 7.51 7.62
N LEU A 64 -3.83 7.66 6.91
CA LEU A 64 -3.56 8.81 6.07
C LEU A 64 -4.51 8.86 4.87
N PRO A 65 -4.92 10.06 4.40
CA PRO A 65 -5.80 10.18 3.24
C PRO A 65 -5.28 9.45 2.00
N THR A 66 -3.97 9.50 1.75
CA THR A 66 -3.32 8.79 0.64
C THR A 66 -3.43 7.27 0.78
N LEU A 67 -3.28 6.75 2.00
CA LEU A 67 -3.41 5.32 2.30
C LEU A 67 -4.85 4.85 2.07
N ILE A 68 -5.83 5.58 2.62
CA ILE A 68 -7.25 5.29 2.46
C ILE A 68 -7.65 5.32 0.98
N LYS A 69 -7.22 6.35 0.23
CA LYS A 69 -7.48 6.46 -1.20
C LYS A 69 -6.90 5.26 -1.96
N ARG A 70 -5.69 4.81 -1.59
CA ARG A 70 -5.06 3.67 -2.24
C ARG A 70 -5.74 2.34 -1.91
N LEU A 71 -6.13 2.13 -0.65
CA LEU A 71 -6.92 0.98 -0.25
C LEU A 71 -8.23 0.90 -1.03
N LYS A 72 -9.03 1.98 -1.08
CA LYS A 72 -10.29 1.99 -1.85
C LYS A 72 -10.08 1.71 -3.33
N PHE A 73 -9.00 2.22 -3.92
CA PHE A 73 -8.64 1.90 -5.31
C PHE A 73 -8.38 0.40 -5.49
N LEU A 74 -7.59 -0.21 -4.60
CA LEU A 74 -7.28 -1.65 -4.65
C LEU A 74 -8.51 -2.50 -4.34
N GLU A 75 -9.38 -2.11 -3.41
CA GLU A 75 -10.64 -2.81 -3.10
C GLU A 75 -11.54 -2.91 -4.32
N ASN A 76 -11.66 -1.82 -5.08
CA ASN A 76 -12.40 -1.82 -6.33
C ASN A 76 -11.71 -2.68 -7.39
N LYS A 77 -10.39 -2.55 -7.55
CA LYS A 77 -9.61 -3.31 -8.56
C LYS A 77 -9.63 -4.82 -8.30
N LEU A 78 -9.60 -5.23 -7.03
CA LEU A 78 -9.59 -6.62 -6.58
C LEU A 78 -10.99 -7.18 -6.32
N ALA A 79 -12.04 -6.40 -6.58
CA ALA A 79 -13.44 -6.74 -6.32
C ALA A 79 -13.66 -7.26 -4.88
N ILE A 80 -13.09 -6.58 -3.88
CA ILE A 80 -13.24 -6.96 -2.48
C ILE A 80 -14.71 -6.87 -2.06
N PRO A 81 -15.27 -7.87 -1.37
CA PRO A 81 -16.62 -7.80 -0.83
C PRO A 81 -16.82 -6.59 0.09
N GLN A 82 -17.96 -5.92 0.00
CA GLN A 82 -18.21 -4.65 0.70
C GLN A 82 -18.02 -4.76 2.23
N ASP A 83 -18.35 -5.92 2.81
CA ASP A 83 -18.20 -6.26 4.22
C ASP A 83 -16.72 -6.36 4.67
N GLN A 84 -15.80 -6.55 3.73
CA GLN A 84 -14.36 -6.65 4.00
C GLN A 84 -13.61 -5.33 3.74
N ARG A 85 -14.30 -4.32 3.19
CA ARG A 85 -13.70 -3.03 2.84
C ARG A 85 -13.53 -2.11 4.05
N ILE A 86 -12.62 -1.15 3.91
CA ILE A 86 -12.52 -0.07 4.89
C ILE A 86 -13.77 0.85 4.83
N PRO A 87 -14.20 1.45 5.97
CA PRO A 87 -15.35 2.34 6.00
C PRO A 87 -15.22 3.56 5.08
N ASP A 88 -16.32 3.94 4.42
CA ASP A 88 -16.32 5.09 3.50
C ASP A 88 -16.10 6.43 4.22
N THR A 89 -16.50 6.50 5.48
CA THR A 89 -16.58 7.70 6.35
C THR A 89 -15.24 8.36 6.68
N LEU A 90 -14.11 7.74 6.34
CA LEU A 90 -12.78 8.22 6.70
C LEU A 90 -12.17 9.19 5.68
N ILE A 91 -12.85 9.48 4.57
CA ILE A 91 -12.48 10.60 3.69
C ILE A 91 -13.25 11.84 4.17
N ARG A 92 -12.84 12.43 5.30
CA ARG A 92 -13.32 13.77 5.64
C ARG A 92 -12.49 14.80 4.86
N ARG A 93 -13.21 15.65 4.13
CA ARG A 93 -12.72 16.72 3.26
C ARG A 93 -11.91 17.76 4.03
#